data_AF-A0A9E5IHL4-F1
#
_entry.id   AF-A0A9E5IHL4-F1
#
_cell.length_a   1.000
_cell.length_b   1.000
_cell.length_c   1.000
_cell.angle_alpha   90.00
_cell.angle_beta   90.00
_cell.angle_gamma   90.00
#
_symmetry.space_group_name_H-M   'P 1'
#
loop_
_entity.id
_entity.type
_entity.pdbx_description
1 polymer ?
#
loop_
_entity_poly.entity_id
_entity_poly.type
_entity_poly.pdbx_seq_one_letter_code
_entity_poly.pdbx_strand_id
1 'polypeptide(L)'
;IQYLDDAQSHVLPPNDEDRLRVAQMMGYADVNALIQAYEECSRWVAVQFDAMFEDKNGQQVADNNAAPQSALDELDEEAMATYLESLSFDEPKLAAQRLLSTLRSSRMQSLPEQRKAQLHALIRTALPMVVDEPGTRSITLNRLLDLFEAIARRSAYLELLTEFPQALARVVRMIAASAWAAQYLNRHPVLMDELLDASALDAEPDWGAFASECRQRLLAFEGDTERQMDLLRELHHAQQFRLLAQDLGGLLTVERLADHLSALADVLVAVTIETVWQTVPGRHRERPAFAVIAYGKLGGKELGYASDLDLIFLYDDDDQDAPPLYAKLAQRFITWMTSHTAAGVLFDIDVAL
;
A
#
# COMPACT_ATOMS: atom_id res chain seq x y z
N ILE A 1 -31.90 -9.87 14.00
CA ILE A 1 -32.29 -9.88 12.56
C ILE A 1 -31.89 -11.20 11.91
N GLN A 2 -30.61 -11.58 11.87
CA GLN A 2 -30.16 -12.84 11.24
C GLN A 2 -30.84 -14.10 11.80
N TYR A 3 -31.16 -14.11 13.10
CA TYR A 3 -31.89 -15.19 13.77
C TYR A 3 -33.37 -15.36 13.35
N LEU A 4 -33.99 -14.40 12.66
CA LEU A 4 -35.40 -14.52 12.28
C LEU A 4 -35.61 -15.57 11.17
N ASP A 5 -34.74 -15.55 10.16
CA ASP A 5 -34.85 -16.40 8.96
C ASP A 5 -33.62 -17.29 8.76
N ASP A 6 -32.72 -17.36 9.75
CA ASP A 6 -31.41 -18.04 9.66
C ASP A 6 -30.61 -17.61 8.40
N ALA A 7 -30.65 -16.30 8.13
CA ALA A 7 -30.09 -15.69 6.93
C ALA A 7 -29.10 -14.57 7.29
N GLN A 8 -28.05 -14.39 6.49
CA GLN A 8 -27.09 -13.28 6.62
C GLN A 8 -27.70 -11.96 6.12
N SER A 9 -28.73 -11.47 6.81
CA SER A 9 -29.35 -10.17 6.53
C SER A 9 -28.74 -9.06 7.37
N HIS A 10 -28.47 -7.93 6.73
CA HIS A 10 -27.96 -6.68 7.33
C HIS A 10 -29.00 -5.55 7.31
N VAL A 11 -30.24 -5.83 6.89
CA VAL A 11 -31.32 -4.85 6.75
C VAL A 11 -32.50 -5.23 7.64
N LEU A 12 -33.21 -4.24 8.18
CA LEU A 12 -34.44 -4.48 8.92
C LEU A 12 -35.47 -5.22 8.05
N PRO A 13 -36.24 -6.17 8.60
CA PRO A 13 -37.26 -6.89 7.85
C PRO A 13 -38.27 -5.91 7.19
N PRO A 14 -38.74 -6.20 5.98
CA PRO A 14 -39.71 -5.34 5.30
C PRO A 14 -41.10 -5.38 5.96
N ASN A 15 -41.44 -6.50 6.61
CA ASN A 15 -42.75 -6.73 7.23
C ASN A 15 -42.86 -6.11 8.64
N ASP A 16 -44.01 -5.51 8.94
CA ASP A 16 -44.26 -4.84 10.24
C ASP A 16 -44.28 -5.81 11.43
N GLU A 17 -44.82 -7.01 11.25
CA GLU A 17 -44.85 -8.03 12.31
C GLU A 17 -43.44 -8.48 12.71
N ASP A 18 -42.56 -8.68 11.75
CA ASP A 18 -41.18 -9.10 12.01
C ASP A 18 -40.36 -7.95 12.60
N ARG A 19 -40.58 -6.70 12.17
CA ARG A 19 -39.99 -5.52 12.83
C ARG A 19 -40.40 -5.43 14.30
N LEU A 20 -41.66 -5.69 14.62
CA LEU A 20 -42.14 -5.70 16.01
C LEU A 20 -41.49 -6.83 16.82
N ARG A 21 -41.30 -8.02 16.24
CA ARG A 21 -40.56 -9.11 16.89
C ARG A 21 -39.12 -8.72 17.19
N VAL A 22 -38.41 -8.08 16.24
CA VAL A 22 -37.03 -7.59 16.47
C VAL A 22 -37.01 -6.59 17.63
N ALA A 23 -37.93 -5.63 17.65
CA ALA A 23 -38.04 -4.64 18.73
C ALA A 23 -38.23 -5.30 20.10
N GLN A 24 -39.15 -6.26 20.21
CA GLN A 24 -39.42 -6.99 21.45
C GLN A 24 -38.24 -7.86 21.89
N MET A 25 -37.56 -8.55 20.95
CA MET A 25 -36.36 -9.33 21.26
C MET A 25 -35.21 -8.46 21.80
N MET A 26 -35.16 -7.20 21.40
CA MET A 26 -34.20 -6.20 21.90
C MET A 26 -34.70 -5.46 23.14
N GLY A 27 -35.88 -5.79 23.67
CA GLY A 27 -36.43 -5.22 24.90
C GLY A 27 -37.19 -3.90 24.72
N TYR A 28 -37.53 -3.51 23.49
CA TYR A 28 -38.30 -2.30 23.20
C TYR A 28 -39.80 -2.58 23.10
N ALA A 29 -40.61 -1.60 23.48
CA ALA A 29 -42.08 -1.72 23.51
C ALA A 29 -42.72 -1.72 22.11
N ASP A 30 -42.12 -1.00 21.17
CA ASP A 30 -42.57 -0.90 19.78
C ASP A 30 -41.39 -0.64 18.83
N VAL A 31 -41.67 -0.67 17.53
CA VAL A 31 -40.68 -0.46 16.46
C VAL A 31 -40.13 0.96 16.49
N ASN A 32 -40.93 1.96 16.88
CA ASN A 32 -40.49 3.35 16.91
C ASN A 32 -39.43 3.57 18.01
N ALA A 33 -39.62 2.96 19.19
CA ALA A 33 -38.66 2.99 20.28
C ALA A 33 -37.32 2.34 19.89
N LEU A 34 -37.37 1.22 19.14
CA LEU A 34 -36.17 0.59 18.58
C LEU A 34 -35.46 1.52 17.58
N ILE A 35 -36.21 2.11 16.63
CA ILE A 35 -35.63 3.00 15.60
C ILE A 35 -35.02 4.24 16.26
N GLN A 36 -35.69 4.83 17.25
CA GLN A 36 -35.16 5.99 17.95
C GLN A 36 -33.84 5.67 18.68
N ALA A 37 -33.77 4.53 19.38
CA ALA A 37 -32.54 4.09 20.03
C ALA A 37 -31.42 3.77 19.02
N TYR A 38 -31.77 3.20 17.87
CA TYR A 38 -30.84 2.98 16.77
C TYR A 38 -30.30 4.30 16.20
N GLU A 39 -31.16 5.28 15.95
CA GLU A 39 -30.77 6.59 15.43
C GLU A 39 -29.90 7.36 16.44
N GLU A 40 -30.19 7.27 17.73
CA GLU A 40 -29.36 7.87 18.78
C GLU A 40 -27.95 7.24 18.82
N CYS A 41 -27.87 5.91 18.75
CA CYS A 41 -26.60 5.20 18.69
C CYS A 41 -25.83 5.51 17.39
N SER A 42 -26.51 5.47 16.25
CA SER A 42 -25.92 5.78 14.94
C SER A 42 -25.42 7.22 14.88
N ARG A 43 -26.16 8.18 15.45
CA ARG A 43 -25.75 9.58 15.53
C ARG A 43 -24.54 9.75 16.44
N TRP A 44 -24.51 9.06 17.58
CA TRP A 44 -23.35 9.10 18.47
C TRP A 44 -22.10 8.51 17.81
N VAL A 45 -22.21 7.34 17.15
CA VAL A 45 -21.11 6.73 16.39
C VAL A 45 -20.65 7.65 15.25
N ALA A 46 -21.58 8.25 14.50
CA ALA A 46 -21.25 9.20 13.45
C ALA A 46 -20.48 10.42 14.00
N VAL A 47 -20.90 10.99 15.13
CA VAL A 47 -20.18 12.10 15.79
C VAL A 47 -18.80 11.69 16.26
N GLN A 48 -18.62 10.48 16.82
CA GLN A 48 -17.29 10.00 17.22
C GLN A 48 -16.38 9.70 16.02
N PHE A 49 -16.96 9.17 14.94
CA PHE A 49 -16.28 8.97 13.67
C PHE A 49 -15.83 10.33 13.12
N ASP A 50 -16.76 11.27 12.94
CA ASP A 50 -16.49 12.62 12.45
C ASP A 50 -15.45 13.35 13.34
N ALA A 51 -15.55 13.28 14.66
CA ALA A 51 -14.59 13.89 15.59
C ALA A 51 -13.17 13.28 15.49
N MET A 52 -13.05 12.00 15.16
CA MET A 52 -11.75 11.36 14.86
C MET A 52 -11.13 11.88 13.55
N PHE A 53 -11.95 12.51 12.69
CA PHE A 53 -11.54 13.11 11.42
C PHE A 53 -11.59 14.66 11.40
N GLU A 54 -12.18 15.32 12.40
CA GLU A 54 -12.32 16.79 12.44
C GLU A 54 -10.98 17.50 12.66
N ASP A 55 -9.99 16.88 13.31
CA ASP A 55 -8.62 17.44 13.39
C ASP A 55 -7.89 17.43 12.03
N LYS A 56 -8.52 16.92 10.95
CA LYS A 56 -7.95 16.82 9.59
C LYS A 56 -8.80 17.45 8.49
N ASN A 57 -9.98 17.98 8.79
CA ASN A 57 -10.76 18.77 7.83
C ASN A 57 -10.34 20.24 7.86
N GLY A 58 -9.10 20.51 7.46
CA GLY A 58 -8.67 21.84 7.05
C GLY A 58 -9.44 22.28 5.80
N GLN A 59 -10.23 23.34 5.96
CA GLN A 59 -10.88 24.16 4.92
C GLN A 59 -11.47 23.44 3.69
N GLN A 60 -12.81 23.48 3.60
CA GLN A 60 -13.47 23.71 2.31
C GLN A 60 -12.94 25.03 1.72
N VAL A 61 -11.90 24.95 0.88
CA VAL A 61 -11.45 26.06 0.06
C VAL A 61 -12.47 26.22 -1.08
N ALA A 62 -13.12 27.39 -1.13
CA ALA A 62 -13.91 27.80 -2.29
C ALA A 62 -13.03 27.75 -3.55
N ASP A 63 -13.43 26.88 -4.49
CA ASP A 63 -12.57 26.31 -5.52
C ASP A 63 -12.40 27.26 -6.74
N ASN A 64 -11.64 28.34 -6.56
CA ASN A 64 -11.22 29.21 -7.68
C ASN A 64 -9.99 28.66 -8.43
N ASN A 65 -9.41 27.55 -7.95
CA ASN A 65 -8.19 26.94 -8.49
C ASN A 65 -8.42 25.55 -9.11
N ALA A 66 -9.66 25.05 -9.20
CA ALA A 66 -9.96 23.78 -9.86
C ALA A 66 -9.77 23.87 -11.38
N ALA A 67 -9.23 22.79 -11.96
CA ALA A 67 -9.11 22.65 -13.41
C ALA A 67 -10.48 22.82 -14.07
N PRO A 68 -10.59 23.62 -15.14
CA PRO A 68 -11.86 23.83 -15.80
C PRO A 68 -12.39 22.49 -16.31
N GLN A 69 -13.53 22.06 -15.75
CA GLN A 69 -14.15 20.78 -16.08
C GLN A 69 -14.37 20.65 -17.60
N SER A 70 -14.74 21.75 -18.25
CA SER A 70 -14.89 21.82 -19.71
C SER A 70 -13.60 21.51 -20.47
N ALA A 71 -12.42 21.92 -19.98
CA ALA A 71 -11.17 21.68 -20.68
C ALA A 71 -10.74 20.19 -20.63
N LEU A 72 -11.06 19.49 -19.53
CA LEU A 72 -10.85 18.05 -19.41
C LEU A 72 -11.90 17.26 -20.21
N ASP A 73 -13.17 17.67 -20.18
CA ASP A 73 -14.25 16.98 -20.88
C ASP A 73 -14.15 17.14 -22.41
N GLU A 74 -13.77 18.32 -22.88
CA GLU A 74 -13.57 18.61 -24.32
C GLU A 74 -12.15 18.28 -24.81
N LEU A 75 -11.24 17.92 -23.89
CA LEU A 75 -9.82 17.66 -24.15
C LEU A 75 -9.16 18.84 -24.91
N ASP A 76 -9.46 20.07 -24.48
CA ASP A 76 -8.96 21.31 -25.07
C ASP A 76 -7.54 21.62 -24.58
N GLU A 77 -6.58 21.60 -25.50
CA GLU A 77 -5.16 21.83 -25.22
C GLU A 77 -4.85 23.27 -24.86
N GLU A 78 -5.49 24.26 -25.50
CA GLU A 78 -5.22 25.67 -25.23
C GLU A 78 -5.76 26.04 -23.85
N ALA A 79 -7.01 25.65 -23.55
CA ALA A 79 -7.61 25.89 -22.25
C ALA A 79 -6.83 25.20 -21.11
N MET A 80 -6.39 23.95 -21.30
CA MET A 80 -5.57 23.26 -20.31
C MET A 80 -4.20 23.91 -20.13
N ALA A 81 -3.55 24.37 -21.21
CA ALA A 81 -2.28 25.08 -21.10
C ALA A 81 -2.42 26.39 -20.32
N THR A 82 -3.48 27.17 -20.57
CA THR A 82 -3.76 28.41 -19.81
C THR A 82 -4.02 28.14 -18.34
N TYR A 83 -4.73 27.06 -18.00
CA TYR A 83 -4.95 26.66 -16.61
C TYR A 83 -3.65 26.21 -15.92
N LEU A 84 -2.82 25.39 -16.58
CA LEU A 84 -1.53 24.99 -16.02
C LEU A 84 -0.57 26.19 -15.88
N GLU A 85 -0.68 27.18 -16.76
CA GLU A 85 0.06 28.45 -16.65
C GLU A 85 -0.38 29.27 -15.43
N SER A 86 -1.69 29.32 -15.12
CA SER A 86 -2.17 30.00 -13.90
C SER A 86 -1.71 29.31 -12.62
N LEU A 87 -1.50 27.99 -12.67
CA LEU A 87 -0.88 27.19 -11.61
C LEU A 87 0.66 27.26 -11.60
N SER A 88 1.27 28.06 -12.47
CA SER A 88 2.73 28.22 -12.58
C SER A 88 3.49 26.92 -12.90
N PHE A 89 2.95 26.04 -13.75
CA PHE A 89 3.69 24.88 -14.25
C PHE A 89 4.94 25.30 -15.06
N ASP A 90 6.01 24.50 -15.00
CA ASP A 90 7.30 24.83 -15.63
C ASP A 90 7.20 24.98 -17.16
N GLU A 91 6.45 24.08 -17.81
CA GLU A 91 6.23 24.06 -19.26
C GLU A 91 4.75 23.78 -19.56
N PRO A 92 3.84 24.76 -19.38
CA PRO A 92 2.39 24.51 -19.35
C PRO A 92 1.84 23.83 -20.61
N LYS A 93 2.37 24.20 -21.79
CA LYS A 93 1.97 23.59 -23.08
C LYS A 93 2.37 22.12 -23.18
N LEU A 94 3.61 21.78 -22.81
CA LEU A 94 4.08 20.39 -22.85
C LEU A 94 3.38 19.53 -21.80
N ALA A 95 3.13 20.09 -20.61
CA ALA A 95 2.35 19.44 -19.57
C ALA A 95 0.90 19.17 -20.01
N ALA A 96 0.23 20.14 -20.65
CA ALA A 96 -1.10 19.96 -21.22
C ALA A 96 -1.12 18.88 -22.32
N GLN A 97 -0.14 18.89 -23.23
CA GLN A 97 0.01 17.87 -24.27
C GLN A 97 0.17 16.48 -23.67
N ARG A 98 1.04 16.32 -22.65
CA ARG A 98 1.23 15.03 -22.00
C ARG A 98 -0.05 14.56 -21.31
N LEU A 99 -0.72 15.41 -20.53
CA LEU A 99 -1.98 15.10 -19.86
C LEU A 99 -3.07 14.67 -20.87
N LEU A 100 -3.28 15.46 -21.92
CA LEU A 100 -4.31 15.14 -22.92
C LEU A 100 -3.94 13.91 -23.75
N SER A 101 -2.66 13.67 -24.03
CA SER A 101 -2.22 12.44 -24.68
C SER A 101 -2.53 11.19 -23.84
N THR A 102 -2.43 11.27 -22.51
CA THR A 102 -2.86 10.21 -21.59
C THR A 102 -4.34 9.92 -21.76
N LEU A 103 -5.17 10.96 -21.68
CA LEU A 103 -6.64 10.83 -21.77
C LEU A 103 -7.09 10.36 -23.15
N ARG A 104 -6.35 10.71 -24.22
CA ARG A 104 -6.59 10.26 -25.59
C ARG A 104 -6.09 8.83 -25.87
N SER A 105 -5.32 8.23 -24.95
CA SER A 105 -4.81 6.86 -25.15
C SER A 105 -5.96 5.86 -25.31
N SER A 106 -5.73 4.81 -26.12
CA SER A 106 -6.73 3.74 -26.33
C SER A 106 -7.15 3.07 -25.02
N ARG A 107 -6.23 2.98 -24.06
CA ARG A 107 -6.48 2.46 -22.72
C ARG A 107 -7.49 3.31 -21.94
N MET A 108 -7.37 4.65 -21.98
CA MET A 108 -8.31 5.56 -21.32
C MET A 108 -9.65 5.65 -22.08
N GLN A 109 -9.60 5.73 -23.41
CA GLN A 109 -10.80 5.85 -24.24
C GLN A 109 -11.73 4.63 -24.15
N SER A 110 -11.18 3.44 -23.91
CA SER A 110 -11.94 2.20 -23.72
C SER A 110 -12.61 2.05 -22.34
N LEU A 111 -12.40 2.99 -21.41
CA LEU A 111 -13.05 2.96 -20.10
C LEU A 111 -14.53 3.36 -20.21
N PRO A 112 -15.42 2.81 -19.36
CA PRO A 112 -16.77 3.32 -19.16
C PRO A 112 -16.77 4.79 -18.73
N GLU A 113 -17.82 5.52 -19.11
CA GLU A 113 -17.96 6.95 -18.83
C GLU A 113 -17.85 7.29 -17.34
N GLN A 114 -18.40 6.46 -16.44
CA GLN A 114 -18.25 6.66 -15.00
C GLN A 114 -16.79 6.65 -14.54
N ARG A 115 -15.94 5.77 -15.10
CA ARG A 115 -14.52 5.71 -14.76
C ARG A 115 -13.73 6.86 -15.38
N LYS A 116 -14.10 7.32 -16.57
CA LYS A 116 -13.51 8.53 -17.17
C LYS A 116 -13.80 9.76 -16.30
N ALA A 117 -15.06 9.91 -15.86
CA ALA A 117 -15.45 10.99 -14.97
C ALA A 117 -14.70 10.97 -13.62
N GLN A 118 -14.53 9.79 -13.00
CA GLN A 118 -13.70 9.62 -11.80
C GLN A 118 -12.24 10.05 -12.06
N LEU A 119 -11.66 9.62 -13.18
CA LEU A 119 -10.30 10.01 -13.54
C LEU A 119 -10.15 11.52 -13.77
N HIS A 120 -11.11 12.16 -14.44
CA HIS A 120 -11.12 13.61 -14.62
C HIS A 120 -11.22 14.34 -13.27
N ALA A 121 -12.07 13.85 -12.36
CA ALA A 121 -12.18 14.38 -11.00
C ALA A 121 -10.85 14.26 -10.24
N LEU A 122 -10.20 13.09 -10.30
CA LEU A 122 -8.88 12.88 -9.69
C LEU A 122 -7.81 13.81 -10.24
N ILE A 123 -7.74 13.98 -11.56
CA ILE A 123 -6.79 14.90 -12.19
C ILE A 123 -7.05 16.34 -11.71
N ARG A 124 -8.30 16.76 -11.69
CA ARG A 124 -8.68 18.10 -11.22
C ARG A 124 -8.27 18.35 -9.77
N THR A 125 -8.48 17.37 -8.89
CA THR A 125 -8.11 17.46 -7.48
C THR A 125 -6.59 17.38 -7.27
N ALA A 126 -5.88 16.58 -8.06
CA ALA A 126 -4.45 16.38 -7.89
C ALA A 126 -3.59 17.53 -8.46
N LEU A 127 -4.05 18.24 -9.50
CA LEU A 127 -3.26 19.30 -10.14
C LEU A 127 -2.82 20.41 -9.18
N PRO A 128 -3.69 20.97 -8.31
CA PRO A 128 -3.25 21.89 -7.26
C PRO A 128 -2.26 21.26 -6.27
N MET A 129 -2.48 20.00 -5.87
CA MET A 129 -1.57 19.30 -4.94
C MET A 129 -0.15 19.14 -5.53
N VAL A 130 -0.04 18.92 -6.84
CA VAL A 130 1.26 18.85 -7.53
C VAL A 130 2.03 20.18 -7.46
N VAL A 131 1.33 21.30 -7.41
CA VAL A 131 1.93 22.64 -7.33
C VAL A 131 2.52 22.91 -5.95
N ASP A 132 1.90 22.36 -4.90
CA ASP A 132 2.29 22.52 -3.50
C ASP A 132 3.52 21.68 -3.14
N GLU A 133 3.83 20.64 -3.92
CA GLU A 133 5.00 19.78 -3.69
C GLU A 133 6.30 20.40 -4.24
N PRO A 134 7.45 20.17 -3.57
CA PRO A 134 8.73 20.68 -4.03
C PRO A 134 9.22 19.97 -5.31
N GLY A 135 9.96 20.71 -6.14
CA GLY A 135 10.60 20.17 -7.34
C GLY A 135 9.93 20.60 -8.65
N THR A 136 10.17 19.83 -9.72
CA THR A 136 9.65 20.13 -11.06
C THR A 136 8.24 19.57 -11.22
N ARG A 137 7.25 20.46 -11.36
CA ARG A 137 5.81 20.12 -11.40
C ARG A 137 5.47 19.19 -12.56
N SER A 138 6.09 19.43 -13.73
CA SER A 138 5.91 18.57 -14.91
C SER A 138 6.39 17.13 -14.67
N ILE A 139 7.46 16.93 -13.88
CA ILE A 139 7.96 15.58 -13.58
C ILE A 139 6.98 14.84 -12.66
N THR A 140 6.49 15.52 -11.63
CA THR A 140 5.49 14.96 -10.70
C THR A 140 4.19 14.62 -11.44
N LEU A 141 3.70 15.52 -12.29
CA LEU A 141 2.52 15.27 -13.13
C LEU A 141 2.71 14.04 -14.02
N ASN A 142 3.85 13.91 -14.70
CA ASN A 142 4.10 12.77 -15.58
C ASN A 142 4.04 11.44 -14.84
N ARG A 143 4.68 11.37 -13.67
CA ARG A 143 4.67 10.17 -12.82
C ARG A 143 3.28 9.87 -12.26
N LEU A 144 2.50 10.90 -11.90
CA LEU A 144 1.12 10.75 -11.44
C LEU A 144 0.22 10.21 -12.55
N LEU A 145 0.39 10.71 -13.77
CA LEU A 145 -0.32 10.19 -14.95
C LEU A 145 0.05 8.73 -15.22
N ASP A 146 1.33 8.35 -15.10
CA ASP A 146 1.77 6.96 -15.22
C ASP A 146 1.06 6.05 -14.18
N LEU A 147 0.90 6.52 -12.93
CA LEU A 147 0.14 5.80 -11.91
C LEU A 147 -1.33 5.66 -12.30
N PHE A 148 -1.99 6.77 -12.65
CA PHE A 148 -3.38 6.74 -13.08
C PHE A 148 -3.59 5.80 -14.26
N GLU A 149 -2.68 5.77 -15.23
CA GLU A 149 -2.70 4.81 -16.33
C GLU A 149 -2.61 3.35 -15.83
N ALA A 150 -1.71 3.08 -14.88
CA ALA A 150 -1.52 1.76 -14.28
C ALA A 150 -2.80 1.28 -13.57
N ILE A 151 -3.48 2.16 -12.84
CA ILE A 151 -4.63 1.82 -11.99
C ILE A 151 -6.00 2.01 -12.66
N ALA A 152 -6.08 2.66 -13.83
CA ALA A 152 -7.35 3.04 -14.48
C ALA A 152 -8.38 1.90 -14.70
N ARG A 153 -7.92 0.64 -14.75
CA ARG A 153 -8.81 -0.52 -14.89
C ARG A 153 -9.35 -1.06 -13.57
N ARG A 154 -8.88 -0.55 -12.43
CA ARG A 154 -9.18 -1.01 -11.08
C ARG A 154 -10.05 0.05 -10.39
N SER A 155 -11.36 -0.07 -10.51
CA SER A 155 -12.31 0.94 -10.01
C SER A 155 -12.12 1.23 -8.52
N ALA A 156 -11.86 0.21 -7.71
CA ALA A 156 -11.64 0.35 -6.27
C ALA A 156 -10.57 1.39 -5.92
N TYR A 157 -9.44 1.42 -6.65
CA TYR A 157 -8.39 2.40 -6.38
C TYR A 157 -8.74 3.81 -6.85
N LEU A 158 -9.47 3.95 -7.97
CA LEU A 158 -9.95 5.26 -8.41
C LEU A 158 -10.99 5.81 -7.42
N GLU A 159 -11.92 4.97 -6.97
CA GLU A 159 -12.92 5.28 -5.96
C GLU A 159 -12.26 5.70 -4.66
N LEU A 160 -11.32 4.89 -4.15
CA LEU A 160 -10.53 5.20 -2.95
C LEU A 160 -9.88 6.58 -3.04
N LEU A 161 -9.14 6.89 -4.11
CA LEU A 161 -8.46 8.17 -4.24
C LEU A 161 -9.42 9.35 -4.44
N THR A 162 -10.62 9.10 -4.98
CA THR A 162 -11.64 10.13 -5.18
C THR A 162 -12.39 10.42 -3.87
N GLU A 163 -12.69 9.39 -3.10
CA GLU A 163 -13.38 9.47 -1.80
C GLU A 163 -12.48 9.98 -0.68
N PHE A 164 -11.17 9.72 -0.76
CA PHE A 164 -10.19 10.10 0.26
C PHE A 164 -9.10 11.04 -0.29
N PRO A 165 -9.36 12.36 -0.41
CA PRO A 165 -8.38 13.34 -0.92
C PRO A 165 -7.05 13.36 -0.15
N GLN A 166 -7.05 13.01 1.14
CA GLN A 166 -5.85 12.85 1.95
C GLN A 166 -4.97 11.68 1.48
N ALA A 167 -5.57 10.60 1.00
CA ALA A 167 -4.81 9.48 0.41
C ALA A 167 -4.20 9.94 -0.92
N LEU A 168 -4.95 10.67 -1.75
CA LEU A 168 -4.44 11.27 -2.98
C LEU A 168 -3.28 12.24 -2.70
N ALA A 169 -3.38 13.10 -1.69
CA ALA A 169 -2.30 14.01 -1.29
C ALA A 169 -1.02 13.25 -0.89
N ARG A 170 -1.15 12.14 -0.14
CA ARG A 170 -0.01 11.26 0.19
C ARG A 170 0.61 10.64 -1.06
N VAL A 171 -0.22 10.16 -2.00
CA VAL A 171 0.26 9.64 -3.29
C VAL A 171 1.06 10.72 -4.05
N VAL A 172 0.51 11.93 -4.15
CA VAL A 172 1.15 13.05 -4.85
C VAL A 172 2.50 13.38 -4.21
N ARG A 173 2.57 13.45 -2.88
CA ARG A 173 3.82 13.64 -2.13
C ARG A 173 4.84 12.53 -2.40
N MET A 174 4.42 11.27 -2.33
CA MET A 174 5.28 10.11 -2.62
C MET A 174 5.87 10.17 -4.04
N ILE A 175 5.03 10.49 -5.01
CA ILE A 175 5.42 10.56 -6.42
C ILE A 175 6.34 11.76 -6.69
N ALA A 176 6.09 12.89 -6.03
CA ALA A 176 6.93 14.09 -6.13
C ALA A 176 8.33 13.82 -5.56
N ALA A 177 8.40 13.16 -4.41
CA ALA A 177 9.64 12.95 -3.67
C ALA A 177 10.73 12.20 -4.45
N SER A 178 10.38 11.14 -5.17
CA SER A 178 11.38 10.42 -5.98
C SER A 178 10.80 9.60 -7.14
N ALA A 179 11.63 9.39 -8.17
CA ALA A 179 11.30 8.49 -9.27
C ALA A 179 11.11 7.04 -8.79
N TRP A 180 11.90 6.63 -7.79
CA TRP A 180 11.83 5.29 -7.21
C TRP A 180 10.47 5.06 -6.53
N ALA A 181 10.01 5.99 -5.68
CA ALA A 181 8.71 5.91 -5.00
C ALA A 181 7.54 5.82 -5.99
N ALA A 182 7.58 6.62 -7.07
CA ALA A 182 6.57 6.56 -8.12
C ALA A 182 6.56 5.21 -8.86
N GLN A 183 7.74 4.70 -9.24
CA GLN A 183 7.85 3.38 -9.87
C GLN A 183 7.40 2.26 -8.93
N TYR A 184 7.66 2.42 -7.64
CA TYR A 184 7.27 1.47 -6.61
C TYR A 184 5.75 1.36 -6.48
N LEU A 185 5.06 2.49 -6.34
CA LEU A 185 3.59 2.56 -6.34
C LEU A 185 2.97 1.99 -7.64
N ASN A 186 3.59 2.27 -8.79
CA ASN A 186 3.13 1.73 -10.07
C ASN A 186 3.21 0.19 -10.13
N ARG A 187 4.24 -0.41 -9.51
CA ARG A 187 4.41 -1.86 -9.45
C ARG A 187 3.54 -2.51 -8.39
N HIS A 188 3.27 -1.81 -7.30
CA HIS A 188 2.51 -2.33 -6.15
C HIS A 188 1.28 -1.46 -5.81
N PRO A 189 0.26 -1.35 -6.69
CA PRO A 189 -0.91 -0.52 -6.41
C PRO A 189 -1.72 -0.95 -5.18
N VAL A 190 -1.59 -2.21 -4.74
CA VAL A 190 -2.24 -2.73 -3.52
C VAL A 190 -1.85 -1.96 -2.26
N LEU A 191 -0.68 -1.31 -2.27
CA LEU A 191 -0.22 -0.47 -1.17
C LEU A 191 -1.06 0.79 -0.98
N MET A 192 -1.95 1.14 -1.94
CA MET A 192 -2.89 2.24 -1.73
C MET A 192 -3.86 1.97 -0.58
N ASP A 193 -4.11 0.71 -0.23
CA ASP A 193 -4.97 0.37 0.92
C ASP A 193 -4.32 0.80 2.24
N GLU A 194 -2.98 0.78 2.32
CA GLU A 194 -2.21 1.27 3.48
C GLU A 194 -2.35 2.79 3.65
N LEU A 195 -2.74 3.54 2.60
CA LEU A 195 -2.92 5.00 2.67
C LEU A 195 -4.17 5.45 3.43
N LEU A 196 -5.08 4.51 3.69
CA LEU A 196 -6.33 4.77 4.40
C LEU A 196 -6.11 4.93 5.91
N ASP A 197 -5.21 4.15 6.49
CA ASP A 197 -4.94 4.16 7.92
C ASP A 197 -3.70 5.02 8.25
N ALA A 198 -3.95 6.31 8.46
CA ALA A 198 -2.89 7.24 8.86
C ALA A 198 -2.20 6.83 10.17
N SER A 199 -2.92 6.19 11.10
CA SER A 199 -2.34 5.79 12.39
C SER A 199 -1.35 4.64 12.23
N ALA A 200 -1.66 3.67 11.37
CA ALA A 200 -0.76 2.58 11.03
C ALA A 200 0.46 3.07 10.24
N LEU A 201 0.30 4.07 9.38
CA LEU A 201 1.39 4.67 8.63
C LEU A 201 2.40 5.40 9.53
N ASP A 202 1.92 6.11 10.55
CA ASP A 202 2.78 6.93 11.41
C ASP A 202 3.36 6.13 12.60
N ALA A 203 2.89 4.90 12.83
CA ALA A 203 3.31 4.07 13.95
C ALA A 203 4.74 3.51 13.76
N GLU A 204 5.56 3.61 14.80
CA GLU A 204 6.90 3.01 14.78
C GLU A 204 6.81 1.48 14.64
N PRO A 205 7.60 0.86 13.74
CA PRO A 205 7.56 -0.58 13.54
C PRO A 205 7.97 -1.36 14.79
N ASP A 206 7.14 -2.31 15.19
CA ASP A 206 7.52 -3.38 16.13
C ASP A 206 8.03 -4.59 15.33
N TRP A 207 9.35 -4.69 15.21
CA TRP A 207 9.99 -5.77 14.45
C TRP A 207 9.80 -7.15 15.09
N GLY A 208 9.57 -7.24 16.40
CA GLY A 208 9.26 -8.50 17.07
C GLY A 208 7.84 -8.98 16.76
N ALA A 209 6.89 -8.06 16.77
CA ALA A 209 5.52 -8.33 16.33
C ALA A 209 5.48 -8.69 14.83
N PHE A 210 6.19 -7.94 13.99
CA PHE A 210 6.28 -8.22 12.55
C PHE A 210 6.89 -9.60 12.27
N ALA A 211 7.99 -9.97 12.94
CA ALA A 211 8.57 -11.30 12.81
C ALA A 211 7.59 -12.42 13.20
N SER A 212 6.80 -12.19 14.25
CA SER A 212 5.77 -13.13 14.70
C SER A 212 4.62 -13.25 13.70
N GLU A 213 4.19 -12.12 13.14
CA GLU A 213 3.18 -12.05 12.08
C GLU A 213 3.62 -12.80 10.81
N CYS A 214 4.85 -12.57 10.34
CA CYS A 214 5.41 -13.27 9.19
C CYS A 214 5.35 -14.80 9.39
N ARG A 215 5.84 -15.29 10.53
CA ARG A 215 5.81 -16.73 10.86
C ARG A 215 4.38 -17.26 10.90
N GLN A 216 3.47 -16.55 11.55
CA GLN A 216 2.08 -16.98 11.68
C GLN A 216 1.37 -17.07 10.33
N ARG A 217 1.51 -16.04 9.48
CA ARG A 217 0.87 -16.00 8.16
C ARG A 217 1.48 -17.05 7.22
N LEU A 218 2.78 -17.32 7.30
CA LEU A 218 3.44 -18.36 6.50
C LEU A 218 2.93 -19.78 6.81
N LEU A 219 2.56 -20.05 8.06
CA LEU A 219 1.98 -21.35 8.44
C LEU A 219 0.65 -21.62 7.74
N ALA A 220 -0.13 -20.58 7.40
CA ALA A 220 -1.39 -20.75 6.68
C ALA A 220 -1.21 -21.30 5.26
N PHE A 221 0.00 -21.21 4.70
CA PHE A 221 0.35 -21.68 3.36
C PHE A 221 1.42 -22.78 3.41
N GLU A 222 1.50 -23.54 4.52
CA GLU A 222 2.44 -24.66 4.63
C GLU A 222 2.25 -25.66 3.48
N GLY A 223 3.35 -25.99 2.80
CA GLY A 223 3.36 -26.87 1.62
C GLY A 223 3.18 -26.15 0.29
N ASP A 224 2.78 -24.87 0.29
CA ASP A 224 2.71 -24.02 -0.91
C ASP A 224 3.84 -22.98 -0.91
N THR A 225 5.00 -23.39 -1.40
CA THR A 225 6.21 -22.55 -1.45
C THR A 225 6.01 -21.27 -2.26
N GLU A 226 5.26 -21.31 -3.36
CA GLU A 226 5.05 -20.13 -4.21
C GLU A 226 4.22 -19.08 -3.44
N ARG A 227 3.16 -19.51 -2.75
CA ARG A 227 2.37 -18.60 -1.92
C ARG A 227 3.10 -18.07 -0.70
N GLN A 228 3.95 -18.88 -0.07
CA GLN A 228 4.81 -18.40 1.00
C GLN A 228 5.82 -17.34 0.51
N MET A 229 6.36 -17.51 -0.70
CA MET A 229 7.26 -16.55 -1.33
C MET A 229 6.55 -15.24 -1.71
N ASP A 230 5.34 -15.31 -2.27
CA ASP A 230 4.50 -14.15 -2.56
C ASP A 230 4.18 -13.37 -1.28
N LEU A 231 3.73 -14.08 -0.23
CA LEU A 231 3.36 -13.47 1.05
C LEU A 231 4.50 -12.68 1.68
N LEU A 232 5.74 -13.21 1.68
CA LEU A 232 6.89 -12.47 2.23
C LEU A 232 7.18 -11.19 1.44
N ARG A 233 6.99 -11.20 0.13
CA ARG A 233 7.14 -10.01 -0.72
C ARG A 233 6.06 -8.99 -0.42
N GLU A 234 4.81 -9.42 -0.31
CA GLU A 234 3.68 -8.55 0.08
C GLU A 234 3.93 -7.89 1.44
N LEU A 235 4.35 -8.65 2.44
CA LEU A 235 4.68 -8.13 3.78
C LEU A 235 5.88 -7.18 3.76
N HIS A 236 6.93 -7.52 3.01
CA HIS A 236 8.07 -6.63 2.79
C HIS A 236 7.63 -5.32 2.15
N HIS A 237 6.81 -5.39 1.09
CA HIS A 237 6.37 -4.21 0.37
C HIS A 237 5.49 -3.31 1.23
N ALA A 238 4.61 -3.88 2.04
CA ALA A 238 3.80 -3.13 3.00
C ALA A 238 4.67 -2.39 4.03
N GLN A 239 5.67 -3.06 4.64
CA GLN A 239 6.55 -2.40 5.60
C GLN A 239 7.45 -1.34 4.96
N GLN A 240 8.04 -1.64 3.81
CA GLN A 240 8.86 -0.68 3.08
C GLN A 240 8.04 0.55 2.66
N PHE A 241 6.77 0.38 2.32
CA PHE A 241 5.85 1.46 2.03
C PHE A 241 5.56 2.34 3.25
N ARG A 242 5.31 1.74 4.41
CA ARG A 242 5.12 2.48 5.67
C ARG A 242 6.36 3.30 6.03
N LEU A 243 7.54 2.69 5.91
CA LEU A 243 8.81 3.40 6.12
C LEU A 243 8.99 4.58 5.14
N LEU A 244 8.64 4.39 3.87
CA LEU A 244 8.64 5.47 2.88
C LEU A 244 7.66 6.60 3.26
N ALA A 245 6.47 6.27 3.73
CA ALA A 245 5.50 7.27 4.20
C ALA A 245 6.07 8.07 5.38
N GLN A 246 6.72 7.41 6.33
CA GLN A 246 7.31 8.04 7.52
C GLN A 246 8.51 8.93 7.16
N ASP A 247 9.40 8.45 6.30
CA ASP A 247 10.54 9.19 5.76
C ASP A 247 10.08 10.50 5.09
N LEU A 248 9.10 10.40 4.18
CA LEU A 248 8.54 11.58 3.50
C LEU A 248 7.67 12.47 4.40
N GLY A 249 7.15 11.91 5.49
CA GLY A 249 6.50 12.65 6.56
C GLY A 249 7.49 13.41 7.46
N GLY A 250 8.80 13.17 7.31
CA GLY A 250 9.84 13.74 8.17
C GLY A 250 9.84 13.12 9.58
N LEU A 251 9.24 11.95 9.74
CA LEU A 251 9.16 11.24 11.03
C LEU A 251 10.44 10.46 11.36
N LEU A 252 11.26 10.17 10.35
CA LEU A 252 12.52 9.44 10.49
C LEU A 252 13.69 10.30 10.03
N THR A 253 14.82 10.20 10.74
CA THR A 253 16.10 10.65 10.20
C THR A 253 16.63 9.61 9.22
N VAL A 254 17.62 9.99 8.40
CA VAL A 254 18.25 9.08 7.43
C VAL A 254 18.86 7.86 8.13
N GLU A 255 19.51 8.08 9.28
CA GLU A 255 20.12 7.01 10.08
C GLU A 255 19.05 6.08 10.66
N ARG A 256 17.94 6.66 11.17
CA ARG A 256 16.85 5.85 11.73
C ARG A 256 16.13 5.04 10.65
N LEU A 257 15.95 5.61 9.46
CA LEU A 257 15.42 4.89 8.32
C LEU A 257 16.32 3.71 7.93
N ALA A 258 17.64 3.92 7.89
CA ALA A 258 18.59 2.85 7.59
C ALA A 258 18.53 1.72 8.64
N ASP A 259 18.45 2.06 9.93
CA ASP A 259 18.24 1.09 11.01
C ASP A 259 16.96 0.25 10.78
N HIS A 260 15.85 0.90 10.41
CA HIS A 260 14.58 0.22 10.15
C HIS A 260 14.63 -0.68 8.91
N LEU A 261 15.25 -0.22 7.81
CA LEU A 261 15.42 -1.02 6.61
C LEU A 261 16.34 -2.23 6.86
N SER A 262 17.39 -2.07 7.66
CA SER A 262 18.24 -3.17 8.12
C SER A 262 17.50 -4.15 9.02
N ALA A 263 16.71 -3.68 9.97
CA ALA A 263 15.90 -4.55 10.82
C ALA A 263 14.83 -5.32 10.04
N LEU A 264 14.20 -4.70 9.03
CA LEU A 264 13.28 -5.36 8.11
C LEU A 264 13.98 -6.50 7.35
N ALA A 265 15.17 -6.24 6.81
CA ALA A 265 15.98 -7.26 6.13
C ALA A 265 16.35 -8.40 7.08
N ASP A 266 16.82 -8.11 8.30
CA ASP A 266 17.17 -9.12 9.31
C ASP A 266 15.99 -10.05 9.63
N VAL A 267 14.79 -9.48 9.84
CA VAL A 267 13.57 -10.26 10.10
C VAL A 267 13.25 -11.17 8.91
N LEU A 268 13.25 -10.64 7.69
CA LEU A 268 12.90 -11.40 6.49
C LEU A 268 13.93 -12.51 6.21
N VAL A 269 15.22 -12.24 6.41
CA VAL A 269 16.29 -13.24 6.30
C VAL A 269 16.06 -14.36 7.31
N ALA A 270 15.85 -14.03 8.58
CA ALA A 270 15.66 -15.02 9.64
C ALA A 270 14.42 -15.90 9.39
N VAL A 271 13.28 -15.28 9.09
CA VAL A 271 12.03 -16.01 8.81
C VAL A 271 12.17 -16.90 7.56
N THR A 272 12.86 -16.42 6.53
CA THR A 272 13.08 -17.20 5.30
C THR A 272 13.93 -18.44 5.59
N ILE A 273 15.03 -18.32 6.34
CA ILE A 273 15.88 -19.47 6.69
C ILE A 273 15.09 -20.52 7.45
N GLU A 274 14.34 -20.09 8.46
CA GLU A 274 13.53 -21.00 9.28
C GLU A 274 12.49 -21.75 8.43
N THR A 275 11.81 -21.02 7.54
CA THR A 275 10.76 -21.57 6.67
C THR A 275 11.36 -22.53 5.63
N VAL A 276 12.43 -22.12 4.96
CA VAL A 276 13.13 -22.94 3.97
C VAL A 276 13.68 -24.20 4.62
N TRP A 277 14.24 -24.12 5.83
CA TRP A 277 14.77 -25.28 6.53
C TRP A 277 13.73 -26.39 6.70
N GLN A 278 12.47 -26.04 7.00
CA GLN A 278 11.40 -27.04 7.14
C GLN A 278 11.16 -27.84 5.85
N THR A 279 11.50 -27.27 4.69
CA THR A 279 11.33 -27.92 3.39
C THR A 279 12.52 -28.80 2.99
N VAL A 280 13.66 -28.72 3.69
CA VAL A 280 14.89 -29.44 3.31
C VAL A 280 14.73 -30.93 3.65
N PRO A 281 14.71 -31.83 2.65
CA PRO A 281 14.56 -33.26 2.90
C PRO A 281 15.84 -33.81 3.55
N GLY A 282 15.67 -34.71 4.54
CA GLY A 282 16.79 -35.30 5.27
C GLY A 282 17.34 -34.41 6.39
N ARG A 283 16.69 -33.28 6.71
CA ARG A 283 17.04 -32.49 7.89
C ARG A 283 17.03 -33.37 9.15
N HIS A 284 18.11 -33.35 9.91
CA HIS A 284 18.32 -34.15 11.11
C HIS A 284 18.00 -33.42 12.42
N ARG A 285 17.78 -32.10 12.34
CA ARG A 285 17.47 -31.23 13.49
C ARG A 285 16.31 -30.28 13.20
N GLU A 286 15.65 -29.82 14.26
CA GLU A 286 14.50 -28.90 14.16
C GLU A 286 14.91 -27.52 13.67
N ARG A 287 15.98 -26.95 14.24
CA ARG A 287 16.57 -25.67 13.85
C ARG A 287 17.96 -25.89 13.25
N PRO A 288 18.31 -25.23 12.14
CA PRO A 288 19.62 -25.38 11.52
C PRO A 288 20.71 -24.73 12.40
N ALA A 289 21.88 -25.36 12.51
CA ALA A 289 23.07 -24.68 13.05
C ALA A 289 23.75 -23.93 11.91
N PHE A 290 23.08 -22.88 11.45
CA PHE A 290 23.42 -22.11 10.26
C PHE A 290 23.42 -20.62 10.61
N ALA A 291 24.43 -19.90 10.16
CA ALA A 291 24.56 -18.47 10.35
C ALA A 291 24.64 -17.76 9.01
N VAL A 292 23.97 -16.61 8.93
CA VAL A 292 24.07 -15.67 7.81
C VAL A 292 24.82 -14.45 8.31
N ILE A 293 25.95 -14.16 7.69
CA ILE A 293 26.79 -13.03 8.03
C ILE A 293 26.60 -11.97 6.95
N ALA A 294 26.03 -10.83 7.35
CA ALA A 294 25.85 -9.70 6.46
C ALA A 294 27.13 -8.85 6.37
N TYR A 295 27.52 -8.53 5.15
CA TYR A 295 28.58 -7.58 4.81
C TYR A 295 27.97 -6.30 4.23
N GLY A 296 28.83 -5.38 3.79
CA GLY A 296 28.43 -4.18 3.07
C GLY A 296 27.43 -3.32 3.86
N LYS A 297 26.39 -2.87 3.18
CA LYS A 297 25.40 -1.94 3.75
C LYS A 297 24.57 -2.58 4.87
N LEU A 298 24.15 -3.85 4.72
CA LEU A 298 23.41 -4.51 5.79
C LEU A 298 24.30 -4.71 7.03
N GLY A 299 25.54 -5.16 6.85
CA GLY A 299 26.50 -5.32 7.96
C GLY A 299 26.82 -4.01 8.68
N GLY A 300 26.79 -2.88 7.97
CA GLY A 300 26.97 -1.53 8.51
C GLY A 300 25.69 -0.86 9.04
N LYS A 301 24.51 -1.45 8.85
CA LYS A 301 23.19 -0.82 9.09
C LYS A 301 22.92 0.45 8.29
N GLU A 302 23.34 0.43 7.03
CA GLU A 302 23.26 1.54 6.08
C GLU A 302 22.38 1.16 4.88
N LEU A 303 21.35 0.30 5.07
CA LEU A 303 20.46 -0.07 3.97
C LEU A 303 19.61 1.13 3.51
N GLY A 304 19.55 1.30 2.19
CA GLY A 304 18.54 2.10 1.51
C GLY A 304 17.51 1.23 0.78
N TYR A 305 16.43 1.83 0.27
CA TYR A 305 15.26 1.14 -0.31
C TYR A 305 15.55 0.13 -1.44
N ALA A 306 16.62 0.33 -2.20
CA ALA A 306 16.99 -0.52 -3.34
C ALA A 306 18.39 -1.12 -3.16
N SER A 307 18.72 -1.52 -1.92
CA SER A 307 20.02 -2.10 -1.61
C SER A 307 20.00 -3.62 -1.74
N ASP A 308 21.05 -4.16 -2.33
CA ASP A 308 21.34 -5.59 -2.36
C ASP A 308 21.82 -6.06 -0.98
N LEU A 309 21.73 -7.37 -0.71
CA LEU A 309 22.25 -7.98 0.51
C LEU A 309 23.52 -8.78 0.22
N ASP A 310 24.64 -8.32 0.77
CA ASP A 310 25.93 -9.01 0.72
C ASP A 310 26.01 -10.06 1.84
N LEU A 311 25.91 -11.35 1.53
CA LEU A 311 25.75 -12.41 2.54
C LEU A 311 26.80 -13.53 2.42
N ILE A 312 27.33 -13.98 3.56
CA ILE A 312 28.10 -15.23 3.70
C ILE A 312 27.32 -16.22 4.56
N PHE A 313 27.39 -17.49 4.19
CA PHE A 313 26.74 -18.59 4.91
C PHE A 313 27.77 -19.44 5.65
N LEU A 314 27.53 -19.69 6.93
CA LEU A 314 28.34 -20.57 7.78
C LEU A 314 27.45 -21.63 8.42
N TYR A 315 28.01 -22.78 8.78
CA TYR A 315 27.34 -23.79 9.59
C TYR A 315 28.29 -24.39 10.62
N ASP A 316 27.73 -24.90 11.72
CA ASP A 316 28.47 -25.57 12.79
C ASP A 316 27.72 -26.85 13.21
N ASP A 317 28.04 -27.95 12.52
CA ASP A 317 27.30 -29.21 12.62
C ASP A 317 28.20 -30.40 12.28
N ASP A 318 28.35 -31.31 13.24
CA ASP A 318 29.20 -32.50 13.12
C ASP A 318 28.55 -33.65 12.34
N ASP A 319 27.29 -33.51 11.90
CA ASP A 319 26.62 -34.55 11.11
C ASP A 319 27.32 -34.75 9.76
N GLN A 320 27.53 -36.00 9.37
CA GLN A 320 28.21 -36.35 8.11
C GLN A 320 27.49 -35.78 6.87
N ASP A 321 26.17 -35.62 6.94
CA ASP A 321 25.32 -35.13 5.86
C ASP A 321 25.06 -33.62 6.00
N ALA A 322 25.64 -32.95 7.00
CA ALA A 322 25.52 -31.51 7.19
C ALA A 322 25.96 -30.68 5.96
N PRO A 323 27.16 -30.88 5.35
CA PRO A 323 27.59 -30.04 4.24
C PRO A 323 26.58 -29.97 3.06
N PRO A 324 26.06 -31.09 2.52
CA PRO A 324 25.06 -31.03 1.46
C PRO A 324 23.70 -30.49 1.93
N LEU A 325 23.30 -30.71 3.19
CA LEU A 325 22.05 -30.15 3.73
C LEU A 325 22.11 -28.62 3.81
N TYR A 326 23.20 -28.05 4.36
CA TYR A 326 23.36 -26.61 4.49
C TYR A 326 23.62 -25.91 3.14
N ALA A 327 24.31 -26.56 2.20
CA ALA A 327 24.41 -26.07 0.83
C ALA A 327 23.02 -25.96 0.16
N LYS A 328 22.15 -26.96 0.38
CA LYS A 328 20.77 -26.94 -0.13
C LYS A 328 19.90 -25.87 0.54
N LEU A 329 20.08 -25.67 1.85
CA LEU A 329 19.44 -24.57 2.58
C LEU A 329 19.83 -23.22 1.99
N ALA A 330 21.14 -22.96 1.82
CA ALA A 330 21.65 -21.72 1.24
C ALA A 330 21.11 -21.50 -0.19
N GLN A 331 21.14 -22.53 -1.04
CA GLN A 331 20.63 -22.42 -2.41
C GLN A 331 19.13 -22.08 -2.46
N ARG A 332 18.33 -22.74 -1.62
CA ARG A 332 16.89 -22.48 -1.56
C ARG A 332 16.58 -21.11 -0.96
N PHE A 333 17.33 -20.70 0.07
CA PHE A 333 17.25 -19.35 0.61
C PHE A 333 17.51 -18.30 -0.48
N ILE A 334 18.63 -18.40 -1.22
CA ILE A 334 18.94 -17.48 -2.33
C ILE A 334 17.80 -17.45 -3.36
N THR A 335 17.24 -18.62 -3.68
CA THR A 335 16.09 -18.73 -4.60
C THR A 335 14.87 -17.99 -4.06
N TRP A 336 14.54 -18.15 -2.77
CA TRP A 336 13.42 -17.45 -2.13
C TRP A 336 13.58 -15.93 -2.17
N MET A 337 14.80 -15.44 -1.97
CA MET A 337 15.08 -14.00 -1.97
C MET A 337 15.01 -13.40 -3.38
N THR A 338 15.63 -14.05 -4.37
CA THR A 338 15.91 -13.46 -5.70
C THR A 338 14.89 -13.80 -6.79
N SER A 339 14.08 -14.85 -6.62
CA SER A 339 13.15 -15.26 -7.68
C SER A 339 12.10 -14.20 -7.99
N HIS A 340 11.76 -14.04 -9.27
CA HIS A 340 10.64 -13.23 -9.70
C HIS A 340 9.33 -14.00 -9.53
N THR A 341 8.41 -13.43 -8.78
CA THR A 341 7.05 -13.94 -8.57
C THR A 341 6.02 -12.93 -9.06
N ALA A 342 4.73 -13.24 -8.94
CA ALA A 342 3.67 -12.27 -9.21
C ALA A 342 3.74 -11.06 -8.25
N ALA A 343 4.27 -11.26 -7.04
CA ALA A 343 4.48 -10.21 -6.04
C ALA A 343 5.83 -9.46 -6.19
N GLY A 344 6.69 -9.84 -7.15
CA GLY A 344 7.99 -9.20 -7.39
C GLY A 344 9.19 -10.01 -6.89
N VAL A 345 10.25 -9.32 -6.47
CA VAL A 345 11.48 -9.88 -5.89
C VAL A 345 11.60 -9.37 -4.46
N LEU A 346 12.15 -10.19 -3.55
CA LEU A 346 12.31 -9.80 -2.15
C LEU A 346 13.59 -8.96 -1.97
N PHE A 347 14.75 -9.55 -2.27
CA PHE A 347 16.04 -8.87 -2.33
C PHE A 347 16.93 -9.50 -3.39
N ASP A 348 17.75 -8.68 -4.03
CA ASP A 348 18.94 -9.16 -4.74
C ASP A 348 20.00 -9.56 -3.69
N ILE A 349 20.67 -10.69 -3.93
CA ILE A 349 21.67 -11.25 -3.01
C ILE A 349 23.00 -11.32 -3.73
N ASP A 350 24.03 -10.70 -3.16
CA ASP A 350 25.41 -10.89 -3.58
C ASP A 350 26.14 -11.86 -2.63
N VAL A 351 26.77 -12.87 -3.22
CA VAL A 351 27.56 -13.90 -2.53
C VAL A 351 29.01 -13.93 -3.01
N ALA A 352 29.42 -12.98 -3.87
CA ALA A 352 30.72 -12.96 -4.55
C ALA A 352 31.87 -12.32 -3.74
N LEU A 353 31.75 -12.31 -2.41
CA LEU A 353 32.66 -11.60 -1.50
C LEU A 353 34.15 -11.98 -1.65
#